data_AF-A0AAJ3QTP9-F1
#
_entry.id   AF-A0AAJ3QTP9-F1
#
_cell.length_a   1.000
_cell.length_b   1.000
_cell.length_c   1.000
_cell.angle_alpha   90.00
_cell.angle_beta   90.00
_cell.angle_gamma   90.00
#
_symmetry.space_group_name_H-M   'P 1'
#
loop_
_entity.id
_entity.type
_entity.pdbx_description
1 polymer ?
#
loop_
_entity_poly.entity_id
_entity_poly.type
_entity_poly.pdbx_seq_one_letter_code
_entity_poly.pdbx_strand_id
1 'polypeptide(L)'
;MNLPRSATMTAASATYGVALKAAMRLGGAFQKRVTTRLTVVILRLPSNADVRGYEIAAALLVKRTPELAGFLVFRADVTRRGVLDVRNLEDALDLGRPVIFLWPSALNVPNHIVAAADMLVDVHPVRPYHLVSAVRQVEGRTLDFGQAAKLLEYPLASVFASLRAGRPVDLVLKRLEASRPAPGSAPSGPSLDQLEGYGDARDWGLSLAEDLRAWGRGEIAWSEVDRGILVSGPPGSGKTLFASALARTCGIEVVATSVSRWQSMGHLGDMLGAMRKSFHEAAAKKPCILFLDELDSIGNRAAFRGHNAEYSTQVVNGLLELVDGHDRLEGVVVVGATNHPEKIDPALLRAGRLDRHVAILLPNAETRRSLCRQYIRDDMTETDLETLVHATAGFSGADFERIGRDIRRRARRGGTEITVELALSVLPPSLKIDGERRRTVSVHEAGHAVVGIRVAVGKLDSVVVAREVTRHGSAAGFAHFVLDGDVERDRQTFLSQIAMLLGGRLAEEVILGSAFEGSGGEGSDIHKATDLATVMEVQLGMGETLGYFQASSSADLEELRRRIPAVRERVEKVLLKQWKRARAIIEEHVDVIELVASQLAAKGHLDGKEVEQMMAAKLQERSP
;
A
#
# COMPACT_ATOMS: atom_id res chain seq x y z
N MET A 1 -42.39 -2.05 -10.18
CA MET A 1 -42.22 -2.85 -8.94
C MET A 1 -43.18 -2.30 -7.89
N ASN A 2 -44.06 -3.15 -7.31
CA ASN A 2 -45.15 -2.71 -6.42
C ASN A 2 -44.61 -2.17 -5.09
N LEU A 3 -44.90 -0.90 -4.77
CA LEU A 3 -44.66 -0.28 -3.46
C LEU A 3 -45.32 -1.11 -2.33
N PRO A 4 -44.66 -1.31 -1.17
CA PRO A 4 -45.24 -2.06 -0.06
C PRO A 4 -46.56 -1.42 0.42
N ARG A 5 -47.59 -2.26 0.56
CA ARG A 5 -49.01 -1.90 0.80
C ARG A 5 -49.34 -1.17 2.12
N SER A 6 -48.36 -0.77 2.92
CA SER A 6 -48.56 0.11 4.07
C SER A 6 -47.26 0.82 4.50
N ALA A 7 -46.74 1.71 3.66
CA ALA A 7 -45.66 2.60 4.08
C ALA A 7 -46.15 3.44 5.29
N THR A 8 -45.64 3.10 6.48
CA THR A 8 -45.97 3.80 7.72
C THR A 8 -45.00 4.97 7.86
N MET A 9 -45.49 6.15 8.27
CA MET A 9 -44.63 7.33 8.40
C MET A 9 -43.70 7.14 9.60
N THR A 10 -42.40 7.14 9.35
CA THR A 10 -41.35 7.03 10.38
C THR A 10 -40.61 8.36 10.47
N ALA A 11 -39.83 8.56 11.53
CA ALA A 11 -38.96 9.74 11.64
C ALA A 11 -38.03 9.88 10.43
N ALA A 12 -37.52 8.76 9.89
CA ALA A 12 -36.68 8.75 8.69
C ALA A 12 -37.44 9.24 7.44
N SER A 13 -38.58 8.61 7.12
CA SER A 13 -39.33 8.95 5.91
C SER A 13 -39.96 10.35 5.99
N ALA A 14 -40.34 10.82 7.19
CA ALA A 14 -40.77 12.20 7.40
C ALA A 14 -39.60 13.19 7.23
N THR A 15 -38.41 12.88 7.75
CA THR A 15 -37.23 13.77 7.62
C THR A 15 -36.81 13.94 6.18
N TYR A 16 -36.68 12.83 5.43
CA TYR A 16 -36.41 12.88 4.01
C TYR A 16 -37.55 13.57 3.24
N GLY A 17 -38.80 13.34 3.62
CA GLY A 17 -39.96 13.97 2.98
C GLY A 17 -39.96 15.49 3.14
N VAL A 18 -39.58 16.01 4.31
CA VAL A 18 -39.41 17.45 4.53
C VAL A 18 -38.27 18.01 3.67
N ALA A 19 -37.14 17.29 3.57
CA ALA A 19 -36.02 17.69 2.73
C ALA A 19 -36.40 17.74 1.23
N LEU A 20 -37.12 16.72 0.74
CA LEU A 20 -37.64 16.68 -0.62
C LEU A 20 -38.62 17.83 -0.88
N LYS A 21 -39.56 18.05 0.04
CA LYS A 21 -40.53 19.16 -0.06
C LYS A 21 -39.84 20.52 -0.10
N ALA A 22 -38.79 20.71 0.70
CA ALA A 22 -38.00 21.94 0.69
C ALA A 22 -37.30 22.16 -0.66
N ALA A 23 -36.64 21.12 -1.20
CA ALA A 23 -35.99 21.17 -2.51
C ALA A 23 -37.01 21.48 -3.62
N MET A 24 -38.12 20.74 -3.67
CA MET A 24 -39.19 20.96 -4.66
C MET A 24 -39.79 22.37 -4.57
N ARG A 25 -39.92 22.94 -3.36
CA ARG A 25 -40.40 24.31 -3.17
C ARG A 25 -39.41 25.35 -3.68
N LEU A 26 -38.12 25.17 -3.44
CA LEU A 26 -37.07 26.05 -3.97
C LEU A 26 -37.00 26.00 -5.50
N GLY A 27 -37.24 24.82 -6.10
CA GLY A 27 -37.34 24.68 -7.56
C GLY A 27 -38.64 25.19 -8.19
N GLY A 28 -39.64 25.61 -7.40
CA GLY A 28 -40.91 26.13 -7.93
C GLY A 28 -42.01 25.10 -8.21
N ALA A 29 -41.85 23.84 -7.79
CA ALA A 29 -42.77 22.73 -8.12
C ALA A 29 -44.21 22.90 -7.59
N PHE A 30 -44.45 23.84 -6.67
CA PHE A 30 -45.76 24.10 -6.07
C PHE A 30 -46.46 25.37 -6.63
N GLN A 31 -45.90 26.00 -7.67
CA GLN A 31 -46.55 27.15 -8.31
C GLN A 31 -47.60 26.67 -9.32
N LYS A 32 -48.85 27.16 -9.19
CA LYS A 32 -50.02 26.76 -10.03
C LYS A 32 -49.85 26.91 -11.56
N ARG A 33 -48.80 27.59 -12.03
CA ARG A 33 -48.48 27.79 -13.46
C ARG A 33 -47.45 26.78 -14.01
N VAL A 34 -46.79 26.00 -13.16
CA VAL A 34 -45.65 25.13 -13.52
C VAL A 34 -46.04 23.65 -13.62
N THR A 35 -47.02 23.19 -12.85
CA THR A 35 -47.45 21.79 -12.85
C THR A 35 -48.52 21.49 -13.91
N THR A 36 -48.08 21.01 -15.08
CA THR A 36 -48.94 20.45 -16.13
C THR A 36 -49.08 18.92 -15.99
N ARG A 37 -49.94 18.28 -16.79
CA ARG A 37 -50.09 16.81 -16.82
C ARG A 37 -48.82 16.05 -17.24
N LEU A 38 -47.78 16.74 -17.73
CA LEU A 38 -46.55 16.14 -18.26
C LEU A 38 -45.28 16.51 -17.48
N THR A 39 -45.41 17.10 -16.28
CA THR A 39 -44.26 17.65 -15.55
C THR A 39 -43.25 16.58 -15.14
N VAL A 40 -41.97 16.78 -15.49
CA VAL A 40 -40.83 15.91 -15.15
C VAL A 40 -39.92 16.62 -14.13
N VAL A 41 -39.86 16.10 -12.91
CA VAL A 41 -39.01 16.64 -11.84
C VAL A 41 -37.89 15.66 -11.53
N ILE A 42 -36.65 16.10 -11.64
CA ILE A 42 -35.46 15.34 -11.25
C ILE A 42 -34.91 15.92 -9.94
N LEU A 43 -34.82 15.07 -8.93
CA LEU A 43 -34.28 15.39 -7.61
C LEU A 43 -32.94 14.68 -7.43
N ARG A 44 -31.84 15.44 -7.54
CA ARG A 44 -30.48 14.93 -7.30
C ARG A 44 -30.24 14.78 -5.80
N LEU A 45 -30.02 13.55 -5.36
CA LEU A 45 -29.85 13.19 -3.95
C LEU A 45 -28.41 13.46 -3.47
N PRO A 46 -28.21 13.74 -2.17
CA PRO A 46 -26.87 13.88 -1.57
C PRO A 46 -25.95 12.65 -1.81
N SER A 47 -24.63 12.86 -1.77
CA SER A 47 -23.58 11.84 -2.03
C SER A 47 -23.63 10.61 -1.14
N ASN A 48 -24.23 10.71 0.06
CA ASN A 48 -24.41 9.61 1.01
C ASN A 48 -25.90 9.32 1.29
N ALA A 49 -26.79 9.57 0.32
CA ALA A 49 -28.21 9.41 0.52
C ALA A 49 -28.65 7.94 0.65
N ASP A 50 -29.50 7.66 1.65
CA ASP A 50 -30.29 6.42 1.68
C ASP A 50 -31.39 6.50 0.61
N VAL A 51 -31.05 6.07 -0.60
CA VAL A 51 -31.92 6.20 -1.77
C VAL A 51 -33.27 5.52 -1.56
N ARG A 52 -33.31 4.37 -0.86
CA ARG A 52 -34.57 3.69 -0.52
C ARG A 52 -35.40 4.50 0.47
N GLY A 53 -34.76 5.09 1.47
CA GLY A 53 -35.41 6.01 2.41
C GLY A 53 -36.06 7.21 1.71
N TYR A 54 -35.35 7.82 0.75
CA TYR A 54 -35.87 8.92 -0.06
C TYR A 54 -37.01 8.47 -1.00
N GLU A 55 -36.95 7.27 -1.55
CA GLU A 55 -38.04 6.68 -2.37
C GLU A 55 -39.33 6.52 -1.57
N ILE A 56 -39.25 5.94 -0.38
CA ILE A 56 -40.40 5.81 0.53
C ILE A 56 -40.94 7.19 0.91
N ALA A 57 -40.05 8.13 1.21
CA ALA A 57 -40.42 9.50 1.57
C ALA A 57 -41.13 10.24 0.42
N ALA A 58 -40.63 10.11 -0.81
CA ALA A 58 -41.24 10.70 -2.00
C ALA A 58 -42.64 10.11 -2.26
N ALA A 59 -42.80 8.78 -2.16
CA ALA A 59 -44.10 8.14 -2.32
C ALA A 59 -45.12 8.61 -1.25
N LEU A 60 -44.68 8.76 0.00
CA LEU A 60 -45.51 9.31 1.08
C LEU A 60 -45.85 10.80 0.88
N LEU A 61 -44.90 11.59 0.40
CA LEU A 61 -45.07 13.01 0.11
C LEU A 61 -46.13 13.22 -0.98
N VAL A 62 -46.04 12.47 -2.08
CA VAL A 62 -47.02 12.47 -3.18
C VAL A 62 -48.42 12.10 -2.67
N LYS A 63 -48.52 11.05 -1.83
CA LYS A 63 -49.82 10.60 -1.30
C LYS A 63 -50.49 11.62 -0.38
N ARG A 64 -49.72 12.47 0.31
CA ARG A 64 -50.22 13.39 1.35
C ARG A 64 -50.28 14.86 0.93
N THR A 65 -49.78 15.19 -0.25
CA THR A 65 -49.72 16.58 -0.74
C THR A 65 -50.66 16.70 -1.95
N PRO A 66 -51.83 17.35 -1.81
CA PRO A 66 -52.82 17.45 -2.88
C PRO A 66 -52.26 18.00 -4.20
N GLU A 67 -51.28 18.92 -4.13
CA GLU A 67 -50.63 19.53 -5.29
C GLU A 67 -49.75 18.55 -6.08
N LEU A 68 -49.34 17.44 -5.46
CA LEU A 68 -48.57 16.37 -6.09
C LEU A 68 -49.45 15.16 -6.44
N ALA A 69 -50.77 15.26 -6.28
CA ALA A 69 -51.67 14.17 -6.60
C ALA A 69 -51.52 13.76 -8.07
N GLY A 70 -51.24 12.48 -8.31
CA GLY A 70 -51.07 11.92 -9.65
C GLY A 70 -49.63 11.79 -10.14
N PHE A 71 -48.66 12.39 -9.44
CA PHE A 71 -47.23 12.17 -9.74
C PHE A 71 -46.84 10.70 -9.51
N LEU A 72 -46.03 10.16 -10.41
CA LEU A 72 -45.37 8.87 -10.23
C LEU A 72 -43.94 9.10 -9.72
N VAL A 73 -43.48 8.26 -8.80
CA VAL A 73 -42.12 8.33 -8.26
C VAL A 73 -41.30 7.18 -8.84
N PHE A 74 -40.16 7.53 -9.42
CA PHE A 74 -39.21 6.59 -9.98
C PHE A 74 -37.81 6.86 -9.43
N ARG A 75 -36.99 5.81 -9.43
CA ARG A 75 -35.59 5.89 -9.03
C ARG A 75 -34.71 5.61 -10.25
N ALA A 76 -33.68 6.41 -10.44
CA ALA A 76 -32.63 6.09 -11.41
C ALA A 76 -31.80 4.91 -10.87
N ASP A 77 -31.79 3.80 -11.61
CA ASP A 77 -31.14 2.55 -11.22
C ASP A 77 -30.01 2.19 -12.17
N VAL A 78 -29.14 1.29 -11.74
CA VAL A 78 -28.03 0.77 -12.54
C VAL A 78 -28.25 -0.73 -12.75
N THR A 79 -28.11 -1.18 -13.99
CA THR A 79 -28.18 -2.60 -14.35
C THR A 79 -27.08 -3.40 -13.66
N ARG A 80 -27.21 -4.73 -13.62
CA ARG A 80 -26.15 -5.64 -13.12
C ARG A 80 -24.79 -5.47 -13.81
N ARG A 81 -24.76 -4.79 -14.96
CA ARG A 81 -23.55 -4.49 -15.75
C ARG A 81 -22.99 -3.09 -15.49
N GLY A 82 -23.48 -2.37 -14.47
CA GLY A 82 -22.96 -1.04 -14.13
C GLY A 82 -23.45 0.10 -15.04
N VAL A 83 -24.33 -0.18 -16.01
CA VAL A 83 -24.91 0.82 -16.91
C VAL A 83 -26.21 1.35 -16.33
N LEU A 84 -26.42 2.67 -16.36
CA LEU A 84 -27.68 3.32 -15.99
C LEU A 84 -28.86 2.70 -16.75
N ASP A 85 -29.84 2.17 -16.02
CA ASP A 85 -31.05 1.60 -16.59
C ASP A 85 -32.06 2.71 -16.87
N VAL A 86 -32.01 3.27 -18.07
CA VAL A 86 -32.90 4.35 -18.52
C VAL A 86 -34.24 3.82 -19.06
N ARG A 87 -34.45 2.50 -19.19
CA ARG A 87 -35.68 1.96 -19.80
C ARG A 87 -36.91 2.31 -19.00
N ASN A 88 -36.86 2.11 -17.67
CA ASN A 88 -37.94 2.52 -16.77
C ASN A 88 -38.17 4.03 -16.78
N LEU A 89 -37.19 4.82 -17.23
CA LEU A 89 -37.23 6.27 -17.26
C LEU A 89 -37.87 6.76 -18.56
N GLU A 90 -37.48 6.20 -19.70
CA GLU A 90 -38.10 6.40 -21.02
C GLU A 90 -39.56 5.93 -21.00
N ASP A 91 -39.83 4.71 -20.51
CA ASP A 91 -41.18 4.17 -20.35
C ASP A 91 -42.05 5.10 -19.48
N ALA A 92 -41.48 5.71 -18.45
CA ALA A 92 -42.20 6.61 -17.56
C ALA A 92 -42.52 7.97 -18.20
N LEU A 93 -41.68 8.47 -19.10
CA LEU A 93 -41.94 9.68 -19.89
C LEU A 93 -43.07 9.44 -20.91
N ASP A 94 -43.14 8.24 -21.49
CA ASP A 94 -44.18 7.84 -22.46
C ASP A 94 -45.58 7.68 -21.83
N LEU A 95 -45.67 7.50 -20.50
CA LEU A 95 -46.95 7.35 -19.80
C LEU A 95 -47.82 8.63 -19.79
N GLY A 96 -47.28 9.78 -20.20
CA GLY A 96 -48.03 11.03 -20.26
C GLY A 96 -48.57 11.51 -18.91
N ARG A 97 -47.85 11.18 -17.83
CA ARG A 97 -48.18 11.52 -16.44
C ARG A 97 -47.06 12.34 -15.82
N PRO A 98 -47.34 13.16 -14.79
CA PRO A 98 -46.28 13.87 -14.10
C PRO A 98 -45.40 12.88 -13.31
N VAL A 99 -44.09 13.07 -13.33
CA VAL A 99 -43.11 12.13 -12.76
C VAL A 99 -42.07 12.85 -11.89
N ILE A 100 -41.66 12.19 -10.81
CA ILE A 100 -40.53 12.57 -9.95
C ILE A 100 -39.48 11.48 -10.05
N PHE A 101 -38.29 11.84 -10.54
CA PHE A 101 -37.11 10.98 -10.54
C PHE A 101 -36.22 11.31 -9.36
N LEU A 102 -35.92 10.30 -8.55
CA LEU A 102 -34.89 10.35 -7.54
C LEU A 102 -33.57 9.90 -8.17
N TRP A 103 -32.62 10.83 -8.24
CA TRP A 103 -31.36 10.64 -8.94
C TRP A 103 -30.18 10.56 -7.95
N PRO A 104 -29.54 9.40 -7.78
CA PRO A 104 -28.34 9.28 -6.96
C PRO A 104 -27.22 10.19 -7.51
N SER A 105 -26.57 11.00 -6.67
CA SER A 105 -25.49 11.92 -7.11
C SER A 105 -24.24 11.23 -7.65
N ALA A 106 -24.05 9.94 -7.37
CA ALA A 106 -22.98 9.15 -7.97
C ALA A 106 -23.18 8.88 -9.48
N LEU A 107 -24.39 9.15 -10.01
CA LEU A 107 -24.73 8.90 -11.41
C LEU A 107 -24.85 10.23 -12.16
N ASN A 108 -24.19 10.33 -13.31
CA ASN A 108 -24.38 11.49 -14.19
C ASN A 108 -25.76 11.43 -14.85
N VAL A 109 -26.45 12.57 -14.94
CA VAL A 109 -27.74 12.68 -15.65
C VAL A 109 -27.45 12.82 -17.14
N PRO A 110 -27.91 11.90 -18.01
CA PRO A 110 -27.69 12.03 -19.45
C PRO A 110 -28.31 13.31 -20.02
N ASN A 111 -27.67 13.94 -21.00
CA ASN A 111 -28.11 15.22 -21.57
C ASN A 111 -29.55 15.18 -22.11
N HIS A 112 -29.97 14.07 -22.72
CA HIS A 112 -31.35 13.92 -23.23
C HIS A 112 -32.40 13.87 -22.10
N ILE A 113 -32.03 13.39 -20.91
CA ILE A 113 -32.89 13.39 -19.73
C ILE A 113 -32.93 14.76 -19.07
N VAL A 114 -31.80 15.48 -19.05
CA VAL A 114 -31.77 16.88 -18.62
C VAL A 114 -32.67 17.73 -19.52
N ALA A 115 -32.65 17.50 -20.84
CA ALA A 115 -33.50 18.20 -21.79
C ALA A 115 -35.00 17.90 -21.62
N ALA A 116 -35.36 16.71 -21.13
CA ALA A 116 -36.74 16.33 -20.83
C ALA A 116 -37.23 16.81 -19.45
N ALA A 117 -36.34 17.29 -18.58
CA ALA A 117 -36.69 17.69 -17.23
C ALA A 117 -37.23 19.13 -17.20
N ASP A 118 -38.48 19.31 -16.77
CA ASP A 118 -39.02 20.63 -16.45
C ASP A 118 -38.31 21.24 -15.23
N MET A 119 -37.81 20.38 -14.34
CA MET A 119 -37.10 20.78 -13.14
C MET A 119 -35.96 19.82 -12.82
N LEU A 120 -34.77 20.36 -12.60
CA LEU A 120 -33.62 19.63 -12.06
C LEU A 120 -33.16 20.34 -10.77
N VAL A 121 -33.36 19.70 -9.62
CA VAL A 121 -33.13 20.32 -8.32
C VAL A 121 -32.24 19.45 -7.43
N ASP A 122 -31.26 20.07 -6.80
CA ASP A 122 -30.43 19.42 -5.78
C ASP A 122 -31.15 19.35 -4.44
N VAL A 123 -31.29 18.14 -3.93
CA VAL A 123 -31.75 17.91 -2.57
C VAL A 123 -30.55 18.09 -1.65
N HIS A 124 -30.61 19.13 -0.81
CA HIS A 124 -29.58 19.34 0.19
C HIS A 124 -29.55 18.22 1.24
N PRO A 125 -28.39 17.98 1.88
CA PRO A 125 -28.29 17.07 3.02
C PRO A 125 -29.32 17.41 4.12
N VAL A 126 -29.64 16.42 4.95
CA VAL A 126 -30.55 16.62 6.08
C VAL A 126 -29.98 17.69 7.02
N ARG A 127 -30.77 18.73 7.29
CA ARG A 127 -30.43 19.85 8.19
C ARG A 127 -31.28 19.79 9.46
N PRO A 128 -30.87 20.47 10.55
CA PRO A 128 -31.54 20.35 11.85
C PRO A 128 -33.05 20.60 11.79
N TYR A 129 -33.47 21.61 11.03
CA TYR A 129 -34.89 21.95 10.88
C TYR A 129 -35.71 20.86 10.17
N HIS A 130 -35.11 20.04 9.30
CA HIS A 130 -35.79 18.89 8.69
C HIS A 130 -36.15 17.87 9.78
N LEU A 131 -35.21 17.58 10.67
CA LEU A 131 -35.40 16.63 11.77
C LEU A 131 -36.41 17.16 12.80
N VAL A 132 -36.33 18.45 13.16
CA VAL A 132 -37.30 19.11 14.05
C VAL A 132 -38.72 19.00 13.48
N SER A 133 -38.90 19.33 12.20
CA SER A 133 -40.21 19.24 11.54
C SER A 133 -40.73 17.80 11.49
N ALA A 134 -39.85 16.83 11.20
CA ALA A 134 -40.24 15.43 11.07
C ALA A 134 -40.64 14.81 12.42
N VAL A 135 -39.87 15.05 13.48
CA VAL A 135 -40.19 14.56 14.83
C VAL A 135 -41.51 15.15 15.31
N ARG A 136 -41.77 16.44 15.06
CA ARG A 136 -43.08 17.06 15.36
C ARG A 136 -44.23 16.39 14.60
N GLN A 137 -44.03 16.04 13.32
CA GLN A 137 -45.06 15.40 12.50
C GLN A 137 -45.36 13.94 12.88
N VAL A 138 -44.35 13.19 13.32
CA VAL A 138 -44.47 11.75 13.59
C VAL A 138 -44.78 11.47 15.05
N GLU A 139 -44.11 12.16 15.97
CA GLU A 139 -44.15 11.86 17.41
C GLU A 139 -44.93 12.91 18.21
N GLY A 140 -45.37 14.01 17.59
CA GLY A 140 -46.17 15.05 18.23
C GLY A 140 -45.41 15.90 19.27
N ARG A 141 -44.10 15.69 19.42
CA ARG A 141 -43.23 16.42 20.36
C ARG A 141 -42.30 17.40 19.64
N THR A 142 -41.85 18.42 20.36
CA THR A 142 -40.88 19.39 19.86
C THR A 142 -39.46 18.95 20.17
N LEU A 143 -38.64 18.83 19.13
CA LEU A 143 -37.19 18.68 19.24
C LEU A 143 -36.58 20.08 19.19
N ASP A 144 -35.69 20.42 20.13
CA ASP A 144 -34.97 21.69 20.09
C ASP A 144 -33.97 21.73 18.92
N PHE A 145 -33.69 22.92 18.38
CA PHE A 145 -32.76 23.07 17.27
C PHE A 145 -31.33 22.63 17.63
N GLY A 146 -30.86 22.96 18.84
CA GLY A 146 -29.55 22.55 19.33
C GLY A 146 -29.46 21.04 19.51
N GLN A 147 -30.52 20.41 20.02
CA GLN A 147 -30.61 18.95 20.10
C GLN A 147 -30.64 18.29 18.72
N ALA A 148 -31.36 18.87 17.75
CA ALA A 148 -31.38 18.39 16.37
C ALA A 148 -30.01 18.51 15.70
N ALA A 149 -29.29 19.61 15.92
CA ALA A 149 -27.93 19.78 15.43
C ALA A 149 -27.00 18.71 15.99
N LYS A 150 -27.02 18.48 17.32
CA LYS A 150 -26.24 17.42 17.97
C LYS A 150 -26.57 16.02 17.44
N LEU A 151 -27.84 15.71 17.19
CA LEU A 151 -28.23 14.42 16.61
C LEU A 151 -27.65 14.24 15.20
N LEU A 152 -27.57 15.30 14.41
CA LEU A 152 -27.03 15.24 13.04
C LEU A 152 -25.50 15.14 12.97
N GLU A 153 -24.80 15.24 14.09
CA GLU A 153 -23.37 14.87 14.19
C GLU A 153 -23.15 13.36 14.11
N TYR A 154 -24.22 12.56 14.18
CA TYR A 154 -24.18 11.10 14.12
C TYR A 154 -24.75 10.58 12.78
N PRO A 155 -24.34 9.38 12.32
CA PRO A 155 -24.93 8.77 11.12
C PRO A 155 -26.45 8.69 11.21
N LEU A 156 -27.16 9.17 10.18
CA LEU A 156 -28.62 9.24 10.15
C LEU A 156 -29.31 7.90 10.41
N ALA A 157 -28.73 6.79 9.95
CA ALA A 157 -29.25 5.45 10.21
C ALA A 157 -29.29 5.15 11.73
N SER A 158 -28.23 5.49 12.46
CA SER A 158 -28.14 5.34 13.91
C SER A 158 -29.12 6.26 14.63
N VAL A 159 -29.24 7.51 14.17
CA VAL A 159 -30.21 8.49 14.69
C VAL A 159 -31.63 7.96 14.53
N PHE A 160 -32.03 7.54 13.33
CA PHE A 160 -33.37 7.03 13.09
C PHE A 160 -33.67 5.70 13.79
N ALA A 161 -32.67 4.83 13.97
CA ALA A 161 -32.84 3.58 14.71
C ALA A 161 -33.03 3.81 16.22
N SER A 162 -32.40 4.86 16.76
CA SER A 162 -32.41 5.21 18.18
C SER A 162 -33.60 6.08 18.60
N LEU A 163 -34.11 6.91 17.68
CA LEU A 163 -35.37 7.64 17.80
C LEU A 163 -36.54 6.65 17.87
N ARG A 164 -37.13 6.52 19.07
CA ARG A 164 -38.27 5.66 19.35
C ARG A 164 -39.34 6.49 20.05
N ALA A 165 -40.61 6.19 19.76
CA ALA A 165 -41.76 6.85 20.38
C ALA A 165 -41.63 6.83 21.92
N GLY A 166 -41.82 7.98 22.55
CA GLY A 166 -41.74 8.16 24.01
C GLY A 166 -40.33 8.19 24.60
N ARG A 167 -39.25 7.97 23.84
CA ARG A 167 -37.88 8.01 24.36
C ARG A 167 -37.33 9.44 24.45
N PRO A 168 -36.90 9.94 25.63
CA PRO A 168 -36.29 11.28 25.75
C PRO A 168 -35.06 11.45 24.87
N VAL A 169 -34.90 12.64 24.27
CA VAL A 169 -33.80 12.94 23.34
C VAL A 169 -32.44 12.84 24.03
N ASP A 170 -32.34 13.25 25.30
CA ASP A 170 -31.08 13.16 26.04
C ASP A 170 -30.63 11.71 26.24
N LEU A 171 -31.59 10.78 26.40
CA LEU A 171 -31.28 9.35 26.46
C LEU A 171 -30.87 8.80 25.09
N VAL A 172 -31.45 9.33 24.00
CA VAL A 172 -31.03 9.01 22.62
C VAL A 172 -29.59 9.47 22.40
N LEU A 173 -29.26 10.71 22.77
CA LEU A 173 -27.90 11.24 22.68
C LEU A 173 -26.92 10.44 23.53
N LYS A 174 -27.24 10.13 24.80
CA LYS A 174 -26.39 9.27 25.64
C LYS A 174 -26.16 7.89 25.04
N ARG A 175 -27.18 7.29 24.39
CA ARG A 175 -27.04 5.99 23.72
C ARG A 175 -26.24 6.08 22.43
N LEU A 176 -26.42 7.15 21.67
CA LEU A 176 -25.64 7.42 20.46
C LEU A 176 -24.16 7.64 20.83
N GLU A 177 -23.90 8.36 21.91
CA GLU A 177 -22.58 8.59 22.48
C GLU A 177 -21.98 7.30 23.04
N ALA A 178 -22.73 6.47 23.77
CA ALA A 178 -22.27 5.15 24.21
C ALA A 178 -22.07 4.16 23.04
N SER A 179 -22.78 4.38 21.93
CA SER A 179 -22.62 3.61 20.68
C SER A 179 -21.59 4.22 19.74
N ARG A 180 -21.02 5.40 20.06
CA ARG A 180 -19.87 5.88 19.33
C ARG A 180 -18.81 4.80 19.50
N PRO A 181 -18.28 4.23 18.41
CA PRO A 181 -16.93 3.72 18.54
C PRO A 181 -16.10 4.87 19.11
N ALA A 182 -15.29 4.60 20.14
CA ALA A 182 -14.39 5.61 20.70
C ALA A 182 -13.72 6.39 19.54
N PRO A 183 -13.43 7.70 19.68
CA PRO A 183 -12.67 8.42 18.66
C PRO A 183 -11.39 7.62 18.40
N GLY A 184 -11.30 6.99 17.24
CA GLY A 184 -10.41 5.86 17.04
C GLY A 184 -10.74 4.68 17.96
N SER A 185 -11.61 3.76 17.52
CA SER A 185 -11.26 2.37 17.75
C SER A 185 -10.06 2.11 16.85
N ALA A 186 -8.88 2.52 17.32
CA ALA A 186 -7.64 2.07 16.75
C ALA A 186 -7.78 0.56 16.53
N PRO A 187 -7.45 0.03 15.34
CA PRO A 187 -7.25 -1.41 15.24
C PRO A 187 -6.34 -1.79 16.40
N SER A 188 -6.69 -2.77 17.23
CA SER A 188 -5.83 -3.16 18.35
C SER A 188 -4.41 -3.40 17.84
N GLY A 189 -3.41 -2.81 18.52
CA GLY A 189 -2.01 -2.92 18.13
C GLY A 189 -1.20 -1.63 18.33
N PRO A 190 0.11 -1.71 18.13
CA PRO A 190 1.05 -0.66 18.52
C PRO A 190 0.97 0.59 17.61
N SER A 191 1.14 1.77 18.19
CA SER A 191 1.43 3.00 17.43
C SER A 191 2.88 3.00 16.94
N LEU A 192 3.23 3.90 16.03
CA LEU A 192 4.52 3.92 15.34
C LEU A 192 5.68 4.25 16.30
N ASP A 193 5.42 5.01 17.36
CA ASP A 193 6.38 5.29 18.45
C ASP A 193 6.76 4.04 19.25
N GLN A 194 5.85 3.05 19.30
CA GLN A 194 6.02 1.77 20.00
C GLN A 194 6.64 0.68 19.10
N LEU A 195 6.87 0.97 17.83
CA LEU A 195 7.46 0.04 16.87
C LEU A 195 8.94 0.37 16.66
N GLU A 196 9.79 -0.63 16.86
CA GLU A 196 11.22 -0.55 16.58
C GLU A 196 11.57 -1.13 15.20
N GLY A 197 12.70 -0.71 14.64
CA GLY A 197 13.23 -1.25 13.38
C GLY A 197 12.67 -0.62 12.10
N TYR A 198 11.87 0.45 12.19
CA TYR A 198 11.32 1.16 11.03
C TYR A 198 12.17 2.36 10.55
N GLY A 199 13.22 2.74 11.27
CA GLY A 199 14.19 3.76 10.87
C GLY A 199 13.55 5.04 10.32
N ASP A 200 14.00 5.48 9.14
CA ASP A 200 13.51 6.68 8.45
C ASP A 200 11.98 6.68 8.23
N ALA A 201 11.34 5.51 8.10
CA ALA A 201 9.89 5.43 7.94
C ALA A 201 9.16 5.84 9.23
N ARG A 202 9.73 5.51 10.39
CA ARG A 202 9.22 5.95 11.70
C ARG A 202 9.33 7.46 11.84
N ASP A 203 10.51 8.01 11.53
CA ASP A 203 10.77 9.45 11.69
C ASP A 203 9.87 10.27 10.75
N TRP A 204 9.73 9.84 9.50
CA TRP A 204 8.78 10.42 8.56
C TRP A 204 7.34 10.36 9.08
N GLY A 205 6.92 9.21 9.62
CA GLY A 205 5.56 9.04 10.12
C GLY A 205 5.25 9.86 11.38
N LEU A 206 6.24 10.11 12.24
CA LEU A 206 6.11 10.99 13.38
C LEU A 206 6.00 12.45 12.95
N SER A 207 6.82 12.89 11.97
CA SER A 207 6.70 14.23 11.36
C SER A 207 5.33 14.44 10.73
N LEU A 208 4.86 13.46 9.94
CA LEU A 208 3.54 13.52 9.32
C LEU A 208 2.42 13.69 10.36
N ALA A 209 2.52 13.01 11.50
CA ALA A 209 1.54 13.13 12.56
C ALA A 209 1.50 14.54 13.18
N GLU A 210 2.63 15.25 13.22
CA GLU A 210 2.69 16.65 13.64
C GLU A 210 2.08 17.57 12.58
N ASP A 211 2.45 17.38 11.31
CA ASP A 211 1.94 18.16 10.18
C ASP A 211 0.42 18.04 10.05
N LEU A 212 -0.14 16.84 10.15
CA LEU A 212 -1.58 16.62 10.10
C LEU A 212 -2.32 17.32 11.25
N ARG A 213 -1.71 17.38 12.45
CA ARG A 213 -2.29 18.13 13.58
C ARG A 213 -2.21 19.64 13.34
N ALA A 214 -1.11 20.15 12.78
CA ALA A 214 -0.95 21.56 12.43
C ALA A 214 -1.93 21.99 11.32
N TRP A 215 -2.06 21.18 10.27
CA TRP A 215 -3.05 21.38 9.21
C TRP A 215 -4.48 21.34 9.75
N GLY A 216 -4.80 20.39 10.64
CA GLY A 216 -6.10 20.33 11.31
C GLY A 216 -6.42 21.55 12.18
N ARG A 217 -5.41 22.28 12.65
CA ARG A 217 -5.55 23.57 13.36
C ARG A 217 -5.54 24.78 12.42
N GLY A 218 -5.30 24.59 11.12
CA GLY A 218 -5.18 25.65 10.12
C GLY A 218 -3.88 26.45 10.18
N GLU A 219 -2.83 25.90 10.80
CA GLU A 219 -1.51 26.55 10.94
C GLU A 219 -0.65 26.44 9.67
N ILE A 220 -0.83 25.36 8.92
CA ILE A 220 -0.13 25.09 7.65
C ILE A 220 -1.12 24.73 6.54
N ALA A 221 -0.74 24.98 5.30
CA ALA A 221 -1.52 24.55 4.14
C ALA A 221 -1.29 23.07 3.81
N TRP A 222 -2.23 22.41 3.13
CA TRP A 222 -2.06 21.03 2.66
C TRP A 222 -0.86 20.85 1.69
N SER A 223 -0.38 21.93 1.07
CA SER A 223 0.85 21.94 0.27
C SER A 223 2.13 21.73 1.07
N GLU A 224 2.07 21.92 2.38
CA GLU A 224 3.22 21.76 3.28
C GLU A 224 3.24 20.38 3.96
N VAL A 225 2.15 19.60 3.83
CA VAL A 225 2.07 18.22 4.35
C VAL A 225 2.62 17.26 3.31
N ASP A 226 3.47 16.33 3.73
CA ASP A 226 3.96 15.25 2.87
C ASP A 226 2.83 14.26 2.54
N ARG A 227 2.61 14.02 1.24
CA ARG A 227 1.36 13.42 0.73
C ARG A 227 1.49 11.96 0.35
N GLY A 228 2.72 11.45 0.26
CA GLY A 228 2.87 10.05 -0.01
C GLY A 228 4.27 9.49 0.18
N ILE A 229 4.29 8.19 0.47
CA ILE A 229 5.51 7.43 0.70
C ILE A 229 5.38 6.07 0.04
N LEU A 230 6.46 5.62 -0.59
CA LEU A 230 6.66 4.24 -0.98
C LEU A 230 7.51 3.52 0.09
N VAL A 231 6.96 2.47 0.69
CA VAL A 231 7.71 1.57 1.56
C VAL A 231 8.05 0.29 0.81
N SER A 232 9.34 -0.06 0.74
CA SER A 232 9.80 -1.30 0.12
C SER A 232 10.45 -2.23 1.13
N GLY A 233 10.47 -3.53 0.88
CA GLY A 233 11.23 -4.46 1.72
C GLY A 233 10.82 -5.90 1.47
N PRO A 234 11.52 -6.88 2.06
CA PRO A 234 11.18 -8.28 1.87
C PRO A 234 9.76 -8.61 2.38
N PRO A 235 9.13 -9.69 1.90
CA PRO A 235 7.85 -10.15 2.40
C PRO A 235 7.87 -10.34 3.92
N GLY A 236 6.82 -9.90 4.61
CA GLY A 236 6.74 -10.04 6.07
C GLY A 236 7.55 -9.02 6.89
N SER A 237 8.24 -8.06 6.26
CA SER A 237 9.02 -7.01 6.96
C SER A 237 8.17 -6.00 7.75
N GLY A 238 6.84 -6.05 7.64
CA GLY A 238 5.95 -5.17 8.39
C GLY A 238 5.39 -3.98 7.60
N LYS A 239 5.48 -3.96 6.26
CA LYS A 239 4.91 -2.88 5.42
C LYS A 239 3.42 -2.59 5.69
N THR A 240 2.59 -3.63 5.83
CA THR A 240 1.16 -3.48 6.17
C THR A 240 0.95 -3.03 7.63
N LEU A 241 1.83 -3.48 8.53
CA LEU A 241 1.81 -3.07 9.94
C LEU A 241 2.19 -1.58 10.08
N PHE A 242 3.17 -1.11 9.30
CA PHE A 242 3.58 0.29 9.22
C PHE A 242 2.40 1.19 8.91
N ALA A 243 1.65 0.93 7.83
CA ALA A 243 0.51 1.75 7.44
C ALA A 243 -0.57 1.80 8.54
N SER A 244 -0.81 0.68 9.21
CA SER A 244 -1.76 0.61 10.32
C SER A 244 -1.27 1.39 11.54
N ALA A 245 0.01 1.28 11.89
CA ALA A 245 0.62 2.00 13.02
C ALA A 245 0.72 3.51 12.76
N LEU A 246 1.01 3.90 11.52
CA LEU A 246 1.03 5.29 11.07
C LEU A 246 -0.33 5.96 11.27
N ALA A 247 -1.41 5.30 10.84
CA ALA A 247 -2.78 5.81 11.05
C ALA A 247 -3.12 5.97 12.52
N ARG A 248 -2.75 5.01 13.38
CA ARG A 248 -2.94 5.12 14.84
C ARG A 248 -2.21 6.33 15.41
N THR A 249 -0.96 6.54 14.99
CA THR A 249 -0.11 7.65 15.44
C THR A 249 -0.67 9.01 15.02
N CYS A 250 -1.23 9.07 13.82
CA CYS A 250 -1.89 10.25 13.27
C CYS A 250 -3.33 10.43 13.81
N GLY A 251 -3.94 9.41 14.40
CA GLY A 251 -5.33 9.43 14.86
C GLY A 251 -6.36 9.43 13.72
N ILE A 252 -6.02 8.84 12.57
CA ILE A 252 -6.84 8.86 11.34
C ILE A 252 -7.17 7.44 10.84
N GLU A 253 -8.14 7.32 9.94
CA GLU A 253 -8.52 6.02 9.37
C GLU A 253 -7.55 5.53 8.28
N VAL A 254 -7.52 4.21 8.05
CA VAL A 254 -6.86 3.58 6.90
C VAL A 254 -7.89 3.05 5.92
N VAL A 255 -7.80 3.45 4.66
CA VAL A 255 -8.45 2.81 3.53
C VAL A 255 -7.42 1.93 2.85
N ALA A 256 -7.50 0.62 3.08
CA ALA A 256 -6.56 -0.36 2.54
C ALA A 256 -7.10 -1.07 1.29
N THR A 257 -6.29 -1.10 0.24
CA THR A 257 -6.53 -1.86 -0.99
C THR A 257 -5.22 -2.44 -1.53
N SER A 258 -5.29 -3.29 -2.54
CA SER A 258 -4.12 -3.82 -3.23
C SER A 258 -4.35 -3.84 -4.73
N VAL A 259 -3.26 -3.88 -5.49
CA VAL A 259 -3.33 -4.02 -6.95
C VAL A 259 -4.03 -5.32 -7.32
N SER A 260 -3.70 -6.43 -6.64
CA SER A 260 -4.32 -7.74 -6.86
C SER A 260 -5.84 -7.70 -6.61
N ARG A 261 -6.29 -6.92 -5.61
CA ARG A 261 -7.73 -6.72 -5.38
C ARG A 261 -8.39 -6.03 -6.57
N TRP A 262 -7.78 -4.99 -7.14
CA TRP A 262 -8.32 -4.33 -8.32
C TRP A 262 -8.34 -5.26 -9.54
N GLN A 263 -7.27 -6.02 -9.77
CA GLN A 263 -7.18 -7.00 -10.87
C GLN A 263 -8.25 -8.10 -10.75
N SER A 264 -8.58 -8.52 -9.52
CA SER A 264 -9.60 -9.56 -9.28
C SER A 264 -11.02 -9.18 -9.72
N MET A 265 -11.27 -7.89 -9.99
CA MET A 265 -12.61 -7.38 -10.33
C MET A 265 -13.03 -7.67 -11.76
N GLY A 266 -12.12 -8.12 -12.64
CA GLY A 266 -12.46 -8.53 -14.00
C GLY A 266 -11.58 -7.86 -15.05
N HIS A 267 -12.21 -7.29 -16.07
CA HIS A 267 -11.51 -6.71 -17.22
C HIS A 267 -11.02 -5.28 -16.90
N LEU A 268 -10.32 -4.65 -17.85
CA LEU A 268 -9.64 -3.36 -17.64
C LEU A 268 -10.55 -2.28 -17.01
N GLY A 269 -11.77 -2.17 -17.54
CA GLY A 269 -12.75 -1.21 -17.06
C GLY A 269 -13.17 -1.47 -15.61
N ASP A 270 -13.32 -2.74 -15.21
CA ASP A 270 -13.67 -3.12 -13.84
C ASP A 270 -12.53 -2.83 -12.87
N MET A 271 -11.28 -3.11 -13.30
CA MET A 271 -10.08 -2.79 -12.54
C MET A 271 -9.93 -1.29 -12.32
N LEU A 272 -10.04 -0.48 -13.39
CA LEU A 272 -9.98 0.98 -13.30
C LEU A 272 -11.14 1.56 -12.47
N GLY A 273 -12.34 0.99 -12.61
CA GLY A 273 -13.50 1.37 -11.80
C GLY A 273 -13.30 1.09 -10.32
N ALA A 274 -12.73 -0.07 -9.98
CA ALA A 274 -12.39 -0.44 -8.61
C ALA A 274 -11.29 0.47 -8.03
N MET A 275 -10.28 0.81 -8.83
CA MET A 275 -9.24 1.76 -8.47
C MET A 275 -9.84 3.14 -8.16
N ARG A 276 -10.65 3.71 -9.06
CA ARG A 276 -11.35 4.98 -8.84
C ARG A 276 -12.24 4.94 -7.59
N LYS A 277 -12.91 3.82 -7.34
CA LYS A 277 -13.74 3.62 -6.14
C LYS A 277 -12.92 3.67 -4.86
N SER A 278 -11.75 3.03 -4.80
CA SER A 278 -10.85 3.08 -3.63
C SER A 278 -10.40 4.51 -3.32
N PHE A 279 -10.03 5.29 -4.35
CA PHE A 279 -9.65 6.70 -4.19
C PHE A 279 -10.83 7.57 -3.74
N HIS A 280 -12.03 7.36 -4.28
CA HIS A 280 -13.23 8.05 -3.80
C HIS A 280 -13.59 7.69 -2.36
N GLU A 281 -13.41 6.43 -1.94
CA GLU A 281 -13.63 6.03 -0.55
C GLU A 281 -12.66 6.71 0.41
N ALA A 282 -11.38 6.81 0.04
CA ALA A 282 -10.39 7.58 0.80
C ALA A 282 -10.77 9.06 0.87
N ALA A 283 -11.13 9.67 -0.27
CA ALA A 283 -11.55 11.06 -0.31
C ALA A 283 -12.81 11.35 0.53
N ALA A 284 -13.69 10.36 0.74
CA ALA A 284 -14.87 10.50 1.59
C ALA A 284 -14.57 10.37 3.09
N LYS A 285 -13.40 9.84 3.47
CA LYS A 285 -12.99 9.56 4.86
C LYS A 285 -11.88 10.48 5.36
N LYS A 286 -11.63 11.59 4.67
CA LYS A 286 -10.61 12.58 5.04
C LYS A 286 -10.80 13.09 6.49
N PRO A 287 -9.72 13.29 7.26
CA PRO A 287 -8.35 12.90 6.94
C PRO A 287 -8.12 11.40 7.06
N CYS A 288 -7.40 10.78 6.11
CA CYS A 288 -7.13 9.34 6.14
C CYS A 288 -5.83 8.94 5.41
N ILE A 289 -5.39 7.71 5.65
CA ILE A 289 -4.32 7.04 4.89
C ILE A 289 -4.95 6.15 3.82
N LEU A 290 -4.59 6.32 2.56
CA LEU A 290 -4.86 5.36 1.49
C LEU A 290 -3.66 4.42 1.35
N PHE A 291 -3.80 3.19 1.83
CA PHE A 291 -2.77 2.16 1.74
C PHE A 291 -2.94 1.32 0.47
N LEU A 292 -1.91 1.31 -0.38
CA LEU A 292 -1.85 0.58 -1.64
C LEU A 292 -0.80 -0.54 -1.55
N ASP A 293 -1.25 -1.77 -1.29
CA ASP A 293 -0.35 -2.93 -1.21
C ASP A 293 -0.05 -3.57 -2.58
N GLU A 294 1.07 -4.28 -2.66
CA GLU A 294 1.54 -5.00 -3.87
C GLU A 294 1.65 -4.10 -5.11
N LEU A 295 2.18 -2.88 -4.93
CA LEU A 295 2.25 -1.88 -5.99
C LEU A 295 3.11 -2.32 -7.19
N ASP A 296 4.05 -3.24 -6.97
CA ASP A 296 4.87 -3.86 -8.03
C ASP A 296 4.05 -4.64 -9.06
N SER A 297 2.83 -5.06 -8.72
CA SER A 297 1.93 -5.73 -9.66
C SER A 297 1.37 -4.80 -10.74
N ILE A 298 1.45 -3.48 -10.55
CA ILE A 298 1.12 -2.52 -11.62
C ILE A 298 2.23 -2.48 -12.66
N GLY A 299 3.50 -2.59 -12.23
CA GLY A 299 4.68 -2.61 -13.07
C GLY A 299 5.11 -1.23 -13.61
N ASN A 300 6.06 -1.26 -14.54
CA ASN A 300 6.64 -0.10 -15.19
C ASN A 300 6.22 -0.06 -16.66
N ARG A 301 5.64 1.06 -17.13
CA ARG A 301 5.15 1.17 -18.51
C ARG A 301 6.23 1.02 -19.57
N ALA A 302 7.48 1.37 -19.25
CA ALA A 302 8.62 1.16 -20.14
C ALA A 302 8.97 -0.33 -20.32
N ALA A 303 8.40 -1.21 -19.47
CA ALA A 303 8.66 -2.63 -19.46
C ALA A 303 7.60 -3.53 -20.08
N PHE A 304 6.43 -3.00 -20.43
CA PHE A 304 5.38 -3.83 -21.00
C PHE A 304 5.64 -4.14 -22.48
N ARG A 305 5.43 -5.41 -22.87
CA ARG A 305 5.55 -5.91 -24.25
C ARG A 305 4.36 -6.78 -24.65
N GLY A 306 4.13 -6.88 -25.96
CA GLY A 306 3.11 -7.75 -26.53
C GLY A 306 1.69 -7.19 -26.43
N HIS A 307 0.70 -8.06 -26.66
CA HIS A 307 -0.72 -7.68 -26.83
C HIS A 307 -1.37 -7.04 -25.58
N ASN A 308 -0.79 -7.24 -24.38
CA ASN A 308 -1.31 -6.68 -23.13
C ASN A 308 -0.60 -5.40 -22.69
N ALA A 309 0.37 -4.89 -23.47
CA ALA A 309 1.16 -3.72 -23.06
C ALA A 309 0.32 -2.44 -22.97
N GLU A 310 -0.62 -2.26 -23.89
CA GLU A 310 -1.53 -1.12 -23.89
C GLU A 310 -2.47 -1.17 -22.69
N TYR A 311 -2.99 -2.36 -22.36
CA TYR A 311 -3.79 -2.60 -21.15
C TYR A 311 -3.04 -2.16 -19.89
N SER A 312 -1.82 -2.66 -19.68
CA SER A 312 -1.03 -2.37 -18.47
C SER A 312 -0.62 -0.90 -18.40
N THR A 313 -0.32 -0.28 -19.54
CA THR A 313 -0.02 1.16 -19.63
C THR A 313 -1.23 2.00 -19.22
N GLN A 314 -2.43 1.63 -19.63
CA GLN A 314 -3.67 2.31 -19.22
C GLN A 314 -3.92 2.20 -17.72
N VAL A 315 -3.57 1.06 -17.09
CA VAL A 315 -3.63 0.90 -15.62
C VAL A 315 -2.67 1.86 -14.92
N VAL A 316 -1.41 1.93 -15.35
CA VAL A 316 -0.41 2.86 -14.79
C VAL A 316 -0.89 4.31 -14.93
N ASN A 317 -1.34 4.70 -16.12
CA ASN A 317 -1.82 6.05 -16.38
C ASN A 317 -3.06 6.38 -15.54
N GLY A 318 -3.98 5.42 -15.34
CA GLY A 318 -5.14 5.59 -14.48
C GLY A 318 -4.76 5.82 -13.01
N LEU A 319 -3.75 5.11 -12.50
CA LEU A 319 -3.23 5.36 -11.16
C LEU A 319 -2.57 6.74 -11.06
N LEU A 320 -1.76 7.12 -12.06
CA LEU A 320 -1.12 8.44 -12.11
C LEU A 320 -2.16 9.57 -12.07
N GLU A 321 -3.22 9.48 -12.90
CA GLU A 321 -4.33 10.44 -12.91
C GLU A 321 -4.97 10.58 -11.53
N LEU A 322 -5.14 9.47 -10.81
CA LEU A 322 -5.77 9.46 -9.49
C LEU A 322 -4.86 10.06 -8.41
N VAL A 323 -3.56 9.76 -8.42
CA VAL A 323 -2.59 10.33 -7.48
C VAL A 323 -2.36 11.82 -7.76
N ASP A 324 -2.39 12.24 -9.02
CA ASP A 324 -2.21 13.66 -9.41
C ASP A 324 -3.40 14.56 -9.06
N GLY A 325 -4.58 13.99 -8.74
CA GLY A 325 -5.84 14.70 -8.50
C GLY A 325 -5.86 15.57 -7.23
N HIS A 326 -4.99 16.59 -7.17
CA HIS A 326 -4.66 17.43 -6.01
C HIS A 326 -5.87 17.93 -5.23
N ASP A 327 -6.85 18.57 -5.88
CA ASP A 327 -8.02 19.13 -5.18
C ASP A 327 -8.90 18.05 -4.56
N ARG A 328 -8.91 16.84 -5.14
CA ARG A 328 -9.73 15.72 -4.66
C ARG A 328 -9.05 14.93 -3.54
N LEU A 329 -7.74 15.08 -3.38
CA LEU A 329 -6.93 14.35 -2.39
C LEU A 329 -6.44 15.18 -1.22
N GLU A 330 -6.85 16.46 -1.08
CA GLU A 330 -6.58 17.22 0.14
C GLU A 330 -7.02 16.44 1.40
N GLY A 331 -6.13 16.19 2.36
CA GLY A 331 -6.41 15.36 3.55
C GLY A 331 -6.23 13.85 3.35
N VAL A 332 -5.75 13.37 2.20
CA VAL A 332 -5.44 11.95 1.95
C VAL A 332 -3.94 11.75 1.79
N VAL A 333 -3.34 10.94 2.66
CA VAL A 333 -1.94 10.52 2.54
C VAL A 333 -1.88 9.15 1.86
N VAL A 334 -1.11 9.02 0.78
CA VAL A 334 -1.00 7.78 0.01
C VAL A 334 0.25 7.01 0.44
N VAL A 335 0.07 5.79 0.95
CA VAL A 335 1.16 4.90 1.35
C VAL A 335 1.19 3.71 0.40
N GLY A 336 2.20 3.64 -0.47
CA GLY A 336 2.44 2.50 -1.34
C GLY A 336 3.36 1.47 -0.69
N ALA A 337 3.07 0.18 -0.84
CA ALA A 337 3.94 -0.90 -0.37
C ALA A 337 4.35 -1.84 -1.52
N THR A 338 5.62 -2.25 -1.53
CA THR A 338 6.15 -3.17 -2.54
C THR A 338 7.27 -4.07 -2.01
N ASN A 339 7.46 -5.23 -2.62
CA ASN A 339 8.66 -6.05 -2.42
C ASN A 339 9.76 -5.75 -3.46
N HIS A 340 9.38 -5.10 -4.56
CA HIS A 340 10.20 -4.92 -5.77
C HIS A 340 10.17 -3.46 -6.23
N PRO A 341 10.87 -2.54 -5.52
CA PRO A 341 10.86 -1.12 -5.87
C PRO A 341 11.31 -0.85 -7.31
N GLU A 342 12.19 -1.70 -7.87
CA GLU A 342 12.67 -1.62 -9.24
C GLU A 342 11.58 -1.82 -10.31
N LYS A 343 10.45 -2.44 -9.94
CA LYS A 343 9.31 -2.67 -10.84
C LYS A 343 8.34 -1.50 -10.90
N ILE A 344 8.47 -0.51 -10.01
CA ILE A 344 7.57 0.63 -9.93
C ILE A 344 7.86 1.62 -11.07
N ASP A 345 6.81 2.14 -11.70
CA ASP A 345 6.95 3.19 -12.71
C ASP A 345 7.60 4.45 -12.09
N PRO A 346 8.73 4.95 -12.62
CA PRO A 346 9.40 6.15 -12.09
C PRO A 346 8.51 7.38 -12.05
N ALA A 347 7.43 7.45 -12.85
CA ALA A 347 6.48 8.54 -12.77
C ALA A 347 5.75 8.56 -11.41
N LEU A 348 5.50 7.42 -10.78
CA LEU A 348 4.85 7.37 -9.45
C LEU A 348 5.76 7.94 -8.34
N LEU A 349 7.08 7.93 -8.54
CA LEU A 349 8.09 8.36 -7.56
C LEU A 349 8.44 9.85 -7.64
N ARG A 350 7.75 10.63 -8.48
CA ARG A 350 8.03 12.06 -8.66
C ARG A 350 7.42 12.89 -7.54
N ALA A 351 8.01 14.07 -7.31
CA ALA A 351 7.55 15.08 -6.36
C ALA A 351 6.02 15.27 -6.40
N GLY A 352 5.39 15.23 -5.22
CA GLY A 352 3.94 15.36 -5.06
C GLY A 352 3.13 14.08 -5.25
N ARG A 353 3.80 12.91 -5.36
CA ARG A 353 3.18 11.58 -5.49
C ARG A 353 3.67 10.64 -4.37
N LEU A 354 4.54 9.66 -4.71
CA LEU A 354 5.25 8.79 -3.78
C LEU A 354 6.74 9.18 -3.78
N ASP A 355 7.01 10.45 -3.53
CA ASP A 355 8.34 11.07 -3.66
C ASP A 355 9.32 10.70 -2.56
N ARG A 356 8.82 10.21 -1.42
CA ARG A 356 9.63 9.52 -0.42
C ARG A 356 9.64 8.02 -0.67
N HIS A 357 10.84 7.44 -0.76
CA HIS A 357 11.03 5.98 -0.79
C HIS A 357 11.87 5.56 0.42
N VAL A 358 11.34 4.64 1.24
CA VAL A 358 12.04 4.09 2.40
C VAL A 358 12.03 2.55 2.35
N ALA A 359 13.20 1.95 2.63
CA ALA A 359 13.34 0.51 2.73
C ALA A 359 13.17 0.02 4.19
N ILE A 360 12.18 -0.84 4.43
CA ILE A 360 11.98 -1.55 5.69
C ILE A 360 12.68 -2.90 5.60
N LEU A 361 13.85 -2.99 6.22
CA LEU A 361 14.71 -4.18 6.23
C LEU A 361 14.24 -5.22 7.25
N LEU A 362 14.91 -6.38 7.27
CA LEU A 362 14.67 -7.38 8.31
C LEU A 362 15.15 -6.87 9.68
N PRO A 363 14.48 -7.26 10.78
CA PRO A 363 14.87 -6.89 12.14
C PRO A 363 16.35 -7.17 12.45
N ASN A 364 17.06 -6.15 12.95
CA ASN A 364 18.41 -6.30 13.50
C ASN A 364 18.36 -6.99 14.89
N ALA A 365 19.51 -7.25 15.52
CA ALA A 365 19.55 -7.97 16.81
C ALA A 365 18.76 -7.27 17.92
N GLU A 366 18.81 -5.94 17.97
CA GLU A 366 18.08 -5.12 18.96
C GLU A 366 16.57 -5.17 18.70
N THR A 367 16.13 -4.96 17.47
CA THR A 367 14.72 -5.09 17.08
C THR A 367 14.21 -6.52 17.36
N ARG A 368 15.02 -7.55 17.13
CA ARG A 368 14.66 -8.94 17.48
C ARG A 368 14.49 -9.14 18.99
N ARG A 369 15.26 -8.48 19.85
CA ARG A 369 15.03 -8.52 21.31
C ARG A 369 13.62 -8.02 21.64
N SER A 370 13.24 -6.89 21.08
CA SER A 370 11.92 -6.28 21.29
C SER A 370 10.80 -7.16 20.72
N LEU A 371 10.99 -7.75 19.54
CA LEU A 371 10.03 -8.69 18.95
C LEU A 371 9.90 -10.00 19.76
N CYS A 372 10.98 -10.52 20.34
CA CYS A 372 10.93 -11.66 21.26
C CYS A 372 10.06 -11.32 22.48
N ARG A 373 10.28 -10.17 23.12
CA ARG A 373 9.48 -9.72 24.26
C ARG A 373 8.00 -9.57 23.89
N GLN A 374 7.73 -8.99 22.73
CA GLN A 374 6.37 -8.74 22.25
C GLN A 374 5.60 -10.02 21.88
N TYR A 375 6.23 -10.93 21.14
CA TYR A 375 5.52 -12.06 20.52
C TYR A 375 5.68 -13.39 21.27
N ILE A 376 6.76 -13.56 22.03
CA ILE A 376 7.05 -14.78 22.78
C ILE A 376 6.65 -14.60 24.23
N ARG A 377 7.40 -13.76 24.97
CA ARG A 377 7.21 -13.52 26.41
C ARG A 377 8.00 -12.29 26.85
N ASP A 378 7.37 -11.39 27.61
CA ASP A 378 7.98 -10.12 28.04
C ASP A 378 8.98 -10.30 29.20
N ASP A 379 8.66 -11.16 30.18
CA ASP A 379 9.44 -11.45 31.37
C ASP A 379 10.52 -12.54 31.14
N MET A 380 11.37 -12.34 30.14
CA MET A 380 12.52 -13.22 29.86
C MET A 380 13.79 -12.74 30.56
N THR A 381 14.62 -13.68 31.03
CA THR A 381 15.97 -13.35 31.50
C THR A 381 16.83 -12.89 30.32
N GLU A 382 17.87 -12.09 30.54
CA GLU A 382 18.70 -11.60 29.42
C GLU A 382 19.37 -12.77 28.68
N THR A 383 19.79 -13.82 29.40
CA THR A 383 20.37 -15.05 28.81
C THR A 383 19.37 -15.79 27.90
N ASP A 384 18.12 -15.89 28.35
CA ASP A 384 17.03 -16.49 27.58
C ASP A 384 16.73 -15.70 26.30
N LEU A 385 16.71 -14.37 26.45
CA LEU A 385 16.45 -13.44 25.36
C LEU A 385 17.57 -13.47 24.31
N GLU A 386 18.83 -13.47 24.73
CA GLU A 386 19.99 -13.61 23.82
C GLU A 386 19.92 -14.92 23.02
N THR A 387 19.58 -16.03 23.69
CA THR A 387 19.43 -17.33 23.04
C THR A 387 18.39 -17.28 21.92
N LEU A 388 17.22 -16.67 22.19
CA LEU A 388 16.16 -16.54 21.20
C LEU A 388 16.51 -15.54 20.09
N VAL A 389 17.20 -14.45 20.39
CA VAL A 389 17.65 -13.46 19.39
C VAL A 389 18.63 -14.08 18.39
N HIS A 390 19.47 -14.99 18.85
CA HIS A 390 20.36 -15.77 17.99
C HIS A 390 19.59 -16.80 17.15
N ALA A 391 18.68 -17.55 17.77
CA ALA A 391 17.88 -18.58 17.09
C ALA A 391 16.85 -18.01 16.09
N THR A 392 16.54 -16.72 16.19
CA THR A 392 15.60 -16.00 15.29
C THR A 392 16.32 -15.09 14.28
N ALA A 393 17.63 -15.29 14.07
CA ALA A 393 18.37 -14.55 13.05
C ALA A 393 17.72 -14.71 11.66
N GLY A 394 17.55 -13.58 10.95
CA GLY A 394 16.90 -13.56 9.63
C GLY A 394 15.37 -13.64 9.63
N PHE A 395 14.72 -13.69 10.80
CA PHE A 395 13.27 -13.72 10.87
C PHE A 395 12.67 -12.35 10.50
N SER A 396 11.56 -12.39 9.76
CA SER A 396 10.72 -11.21 9.51
C SER A 396 9.77 -10.96 10.70
N GLY A 397 9.17 -9.76 10.78
CA GLY A 397 8.14 -9.48 11.79
C GLY A 397 6.96 -10.46 11.72
N ALA A 398 6.57 -10.86 10.51
CA ALA A 398 5.54 -11.87 10.30
C ALA A 398 5.94 -13.26 10.83
N ASP A 399 7.23 -13.62 10.78
CA ASP A 399 7.73 -14.87 11.37
C ASP A 399 7.64 -14.85 12.89
N PHE A 400 8.01 -13.74 13.54
CA PHE A 400 7.82 -13.57 14.99
C PHE A 400 6.35 -13.71 15.40
N GLU A 401 5.43 -13.08 14.66
CA GLU A 401 4.00 -13.20 14.95
C GLU A 401 3.50 -14.65 14.79
N ARG A 402 3.90 -15.33 13.70
CA ARG A 402 3.54 -16.71 13.43
C ARG A 402 4.07 -17.65 14.53
N ILE A 403 5.36 -17.56 14.83
CA ILE A 403 6.01 -18.40 15.83
C ILE A 403 5.47 -18.12 17.22
N GLY A 404 5.27 -16.86 17.60
CA GLY A 404 4.64 -16.50 18.87
C GLY A 404 3.23 -17.08 19.01
N ARG A 405 2.44 -17.14 17.93
CA ARG A 405 1.14 -17.84 17.92
C ARG A 405 1.28 -19.35 18.12
N ASP A 406 2.26 -19.98 17.46
CA ASP A 406 2.49 -21.42 17.56
C ASP A 406 3.04 -21.83 18.94
N ILE A 407 3.94 -21.05 19.52
CA ILE A 407 4.44 -21.22 20.89
C ILE A 407 3.29 -21.16 21.89
N ARG A 408 2.47 -20.10 21.83
CA ARG A 408 1.29 -19.94 22.70
C ARG A 408 0.29 -21.08 22.51
N ARG A 409 0.10 -21.57 21.28
CA ARG A 409 -0.76 -22.72 21.00
C ARG A 409 -0.22 -23.99 21.65
N ARG A 410 1.08 -24.25 21.56
CA ARG A 410 1.72 -25.45 22.13
C ARG A 410 1.71 -25.42 23.66
N ALA A 411 2.02 -24.27 24.26
CA ALA A 411 1.92 -24.04 25.70
C ALA A 411 0.51 -24.36 26.22
N ARG A 412 -0.53 -23.77 25.59
CA ARG A 412 -1.93 -24.04 25.95
C ARG A 412 -2.34 -25.51 25.82
N ARG A 413 -1.85 -26.23 24.81
CA ARG A 413 -2.17 -27.66 24.62
C ARG A 413 -1.42 -28.56 25.60
N GLY A 414 -0.21 -28.18 25.98
CA GLY A 414 0.60 -28.92 26.95
C GLY A 414 0.27 -28.61 28.41
N GLY A 415 -0.49 -27.53 28.68
CA GLY A 415 -0.72 -27.04 30.04
C GLY A 415 0.56 -26.53 30.70
N THR A 416 1.54 -26.10 29.91
CA THR A 416 2.84 -25.61 30.38
C THR A 416 2.98 -24.10 30.15
N GLU A 417 3.84 -23.46 30.92
CA GLU A 417 4.23 -22.08 30.67
C GLU A 417 5.12 -21.95 29.42
N ILE A 418 5.25 -20.73 28.91
CA ILE A 418 6.13 -20.43 27.78
C ILE A 418 7.56 -20.33 28.31
N THR A 419 8.36 -21.37 28.11
CA THR A 419 9.81 -21.37 28.40
C THR A 419 10.63 -21.21 27.13
N VAL A 420 11.93 -20.93 27.26
CA VAL A 420 12.85 -20.86 26.10
C VAL A 420 12.94 -22.22 25.41
N GLU A 421 12.97 -23.32 26.15
CA GLU A 421 13.01 -24.67 25.57
C GLU A 421 11.78 -24.93 24.72
N LEU A 422 10.60 -24.53 25.21
CA LEU A 422 9.37 -24.63 24.43
C LEU A 422 9.44 -23.77 23.16
N ALA A 423 9.92 -22.52 23.29
CA ALA A 423 10.08 -21.62 22.16
C ALA A 423 11.01 -22.20 21.09
N LEU A 424 12.20 -22.66 21.48
CA LEU A 424 13.17 -23.32 20.62
C LEU A 424 12.60 -24.58 19.94
N SER A 425 11.74 -25.34 20.63
CA SER A 425 11.11 -26.55 20.07
C SER A 425 10.08 -26.28 18.95
N VAL A 426 9.64 -25.02 18.80
CA VAL A 426 8.66 -24.57 17.80
C VAL A 426 9.34 -23.87 16.63
N LEU A 427 10.57 -23.37 16.81
CA LEU A 427 11.32 -22.75 15.74
C LEU A 427 11.55 -23.76 14.60
N PRO A 428 11.48 -23.33 13.32
CA PRO A 428 11.86 -24.17 12.20
C PRO A 428 13.30 -24.65 12.40
N PRO A 429 13.62 -25.89 11.98
CA PRO A 429 14.99 -26.38 12.08
C PRO A 429 15.89 -25.44 11.27
N SER A 430 16.76 -24.73 11.97
CA SER A 430 17.80 -23.95 11.35
C SER A 430 18.83 -24.91 10.75
N LEU A 431 19.22 -24.64 9.51
CA LEU A 431 20.49 -25.18 9.03
C LEU A 431 21.56 -24.30 9.64
N LYS A 432 22.27 -24.84 10.64
CA LYS A 432 23.48 -24.22 11.13
C LYS A 432 24.45 -24.05 9.97
N ILE A 433 24.92 -22.82 9.80
CA ILE A 433 26.03 -22.51 8.91
C ILE A 433 27.26 -22.49 9.81
N ASP A 434 27.82 -23.67 9.98
CA ASP A 434 29.04 -23.93 10.75
C ASP A 434 30.07 -24.68 9.88
N GLY A 435 31.25 -24.90 10.47
CA GLY A 435 32.35 -25.63 9.83
C GLY A 435 32.67 -25.15 8.42
N GLU A 436 32.71 -26.11 7.49
CA GLU A 436 33.06 -25.87 6.10
C GLU A 436 32.07 -24.94 5.40
N ARG A 437 30.77 -25.08 5.65
CA ARG A 437 29.74 -24.24 5.02
C ARG A 437 29.88 -22.78 5.42
N ARG A 438 30.21 -22.52 6.69
CA ARG A 438 30.47 -21.16 7.18
C ARG A 438 31.70 -20.54 6.54
N ARG A 439 32.76 -21.34 6.39
CA ARG A 439 33.97 -20.92 5.68
C ARG A 439 33.64 -20.59 4.22
N THR A 440 32.88 -21.43 3.52
CA THR A 440 32.49 -21.20 2.12
C THR A 440 31.77 -19.88 1.94
N VAL A 441 30.71 -19.64 2.73
CA VAL A 441 29.93 -18.39 2.65
C VAL A 441 30.80 -17.18 3.03
N SER A 442 31.65 -17.29 4.06
CA SER A 442 32.50 -16.18 4.47
C SER A 442 33.55 -15.82 3.42
N VAL A 443 34.13 -16.82 2.74
CA VAL A 443 35.04 -16.60 1.61
C VAL A 443 34.32 -15.96 0.43
N HIS A 444 33.10 -16.40 0.14
CA HIS A 444 32.26 -15.82 -0.91
C HIS A 444 31.99 -14.33 -0.66
N GLU A 445 31.47 -13.97 0.53
CA GLU A 445 31.16 -12.58 0.86
C GLU A 445 32.42 -11.69 0.97
N ALA A 446 33.52 -12.24 1.49
CA ALA A 446 34.80 -11.55 1.51
C ALA A 446 35.32 -11.25 0.09
N GLY A 447 35.08 -12.16 -0.87
CA GLY A 447 35.37 -11.95 -2.28
C GLY A 447 34.63 -10.74 -2.86
N HIS A 448 33.33 -10.62 -2.61
CA HIS A 448 32.57 -9.44 -3.02
C HIS A 448 33.10 -8.16 -2.40
N ALA A 449 33.34 -8.17 -1.08
CA ALA A 449 33.80 -7.00 -0.33
C ALA A 449 35.15 -6.48 -0.86
N VAL A 450 36.16 -7.35 -0.95
CA VAL A 450 37.52 -6.97 -1.37
C VAL A 450 37.54 -6.51 -2.83
N VAL A 451 36.87 -7.23 -3.73
CA VAL A 451 36.80 -6.82 -5.15
C VAL A 451 36.05 -5.50 -5.28
N GLY A 452 34.91 -5.34 -4.62
CA GLY A 452 34.10 -4.12 -4.66
C GLY A 452 34.82 -2.87 -4.16
N ILE A 453 35.58 -2.99 -3.06
CA ILE A 453 36.47 -1.92 -2.57
C ILE A 453 37.54 -1.62 -3.63
N ARG A 454 38.24 -2.64 -4.13
CA ARG A 454 39.39 -2.45 -5.03
C ARG A 454 39.02 -1.83 -6.37
N VAL A 455 37.80 -2.11 -6.85
CA VAL A 455 37.26 -1.55 -8.10
C VAL A 455 36.40 -0.29 -7.89
N ALA A 456 36.32 0.19 -6.65
CA ALA A 456 35.59 1.39 -6.24
C ALA A 456 34.13 1.42 -6.72
N VAL A 457 33.38 0.34 -6.45
CA VAL A 457 31.93 0.29 -6.80
C VAL A 457 31.13 1.30 -5.99
N GLY A 458 31.53 1.53 -4.75
CA GLY A 458 30.89 2.42 -3.79
C GLY A 458 31.55 2.25 -2.44
N LYS A 459 30.96 2.82 -1.39
CA LYS A 459 31.46 2.63 -0.03
C LYS A 459 30.90 1.34 0.54
N LEU A 460 31.78 0.44 1.00
CA LEU A 460 31.33 -0.75 1.71
C LEU A 460 30.76 -0.31 3.06
N ASP A 461 29.53 -0.71 3.35
CA ASP A 461 28.87 -0.42 4.62
C ASP A 461 29.04 -1.60 5.59
N SER A 462 28.71 -2.81 5.15
CA SER A 462 28.76 -4.00 6.00
C SER A 462 28.88 -5.29 5.21
N VAL A 463 29.44 -6.33 5.85
CA VAL A 463 29.49 -7.71 5.34
C VAL A 463 28.94 -8.64 6.41
N VAL A 464 27.99 -9.51 6.05
CA VAL A 464 27.25 -10.32 7.00
C VAL A 464 27.20 -11.78 6.56
N VAL A 465 27.38 -12.70 7.50
CA VAL A 465 27.16 -14.15 7.31
C VAL A 465 26.25 -14.67 8.41
N ALA A 466 25.10 -15.20 8.00
CA ALA A 466 24.14 -15.78 8.92
C ALA A 466 24.76 -16.97 9.69
N ARG A 467 24.44 -17.10 10.98
CA ARG A 467 24.81 -18.28 11.78
C ARG A 467 23.90 -19.47 11.50
N GLU A 468 22.68 -19.16 11.11
CA GLU A 468 21.61 -20.11 10.89
C GLU A 468 20.77 -19.59 9.73
N VAL A 469 20.40 -20.46 8.80
CA VAL A 469 19.50 -20.13 7.71
C VAL A 469 18.27 -21.00 7.81
N THR A 470 17.11 -20.38 7.75
CA THR A 470 15.84 -21.10 7.60
C THR A 470 15.72 -21.58 6.16
N ARG A 471 15.11 -22.75 5.92
CA ARG A 471 14.95 -23.32 4.57
C ARG A 471 14.23 -22.40 3.55
N HIS A 472 13.66 -21.26 3.98
CA HIS A 472 12.93 -20.34 3.11
C HIS A 472 13.85 -19.23 2.61
N GLY A 473 14.57 -19.50 1.52
CA GLY A 473 15.07 -18.49 0.57
C GLY A 473 15.95 -17.35 1.10
N SER A 474 16.44 -17.40 2.32
CA SER A 474 17.32 -16.36 2.87
C SER A 474 18.75 -16.59 2.38
N ALA A 475 19.36 -15.57 1.76
CA ALA A 475 20.78 -15.61 1.41
C ALA A 475 21.62 -15.88 2.66
N ALA A 476 22.61 -16.76 2.55
CA ALA A 476 23.46 -17.15 3.67
C ALA A 476 24.42 -16.04 4.13
N GLY A 477 24.65 -15.05 3.27
CA GLY A 477 25.41 -13.85 3.54
C GLY A 477 25.10 -12.75 2.52
N PHE A 478 25.64 -11.56 2.75
CA PHE A 478 25.68 -10.47 1.76
C PHE A 478 26.79 -9.46 2.10
N ALA A 479 27.30 -8.78 1.07
CA ALA A 479 28.11 -7.57 1.19
C ALA A 479 27.30 -6.34 0.71
N HIS A 480 27.06 -5.38 1.61
CA HIS A 480 26.27 -4.19 1.33
C HIS A 480 27.16 -3.00 0.95
N PHE A 481 26.96 -2.46 -0.25
CA PHE A 481 27.61 -1.24 -0.73
C PHE A 481 26.59 -0.12 -0.85
N VAL A 482 26.94 1.05 -0.32
CA VAL A 482 26.20 2.29 -0.53
C VAL A 482 26.79 2.99 -1.75
N LEU A 483 25.95 3.23 -2.74
CA LEU A 483 26.29 3.98 -3.95
C LEU A 483 25.96 5.46 -3.72
N ASP A 484 26.85 6.36 -4.12
CA ASP A 484 26.58 7.80 -4.06
C ASP A 484 25.48 8.13 -5.09
N GLY A 485 24.29 8.47 -4.60
CA GLY A 485 23.04 8.51 -5.38
C GLY A 485 22.96 9.55 -6.51
N ASP A 486 23.90 10.48 -6.59
CA ASP A 486 23.89 11.61 -7.53
C ASP A 486 24.94 11.50 -8.67
N VAL A 487 25.66 10.37 -8.79
CA VAL A 487 26.73 10.23 -9.77
C VAL A 487 26.23 9.55 -11.05
N GLU A 488 26.37 10.21 -12.20
CA GLU A 488 26.17 9.58 -13.51
C GLU A 488 27.07 8.35 -13.64
N ARG A 489 26.45 7.20 -13.96
CA ARG A 489 27.16 5.92 -14.05
C ARG A 489 27.79 5.77 -15.43
N ASP A 490 29.11 5.80 -15.48
CA ASP A 490 29.86 5.57 -16.71
C ASP A 490 30.05 4.08 -17.01
N ARG A 491 30.62 3.77 -18.18
CA ARG A 491 30.95 2.40 -18.59
C ARG A 491 31.78 1.66 -17.55
N GLN A 492 32.72 2.36 -16.90
CA GLN A 492 33.61 1.76 -15.94
C GLN A 492 32.88 1.37 -14.65
N THR A 493 31.88 2.13 -14.23
CA THR A 493 31.01 1.81 -13.09
C THR A 493 30.31 0.46 -13.28
N PHE A 494 29.73 0.23 -14.46
CA PHE A 494 29.10 -1.06 -14.76
C PHE A 494 30.11 -2.21 -14.80
N LEU A 495 31.28 -2.02 -15.42
CA LEU A 495 32.34 -3.04 -15.43
C LEU A 495 32.84 -3.38 -14.02
N SER A 496 33.00 -2.37 -13.16
CA SER A 496 33.36 -2.56 -11.75
C SER A 496 32.28 -3.33 -10.99
N GLN A 497 31.00 -3.05 -11.20
CA GLN A 497 29.91 -3.83 -10.59
C GLN A 497 29.89 -5.29 -11.06
N ILE A 498 30.09 -5.52 -12.36
CA ILE A 498 30.18 -6.88 -12.91
C ILE A 498 31.38 -7.62 -12.28
N ALA A 499 32.55 -6.97 -12.15
CA ALA A 499 33.71 -7.58 -11.51
C ALA A 499 33.44 -7.94 -10.04
N MET A 500 32.78 -7.06 -9.29
CA MET A 500 32.39 -7.32 -7.90
C MET A 500 31.42 -8.50 -7.79
N LEU A 501 30.39 -8.58 -8.62
CA LEU A 501 29.43 -9.69 -8.63
C LEU A 501 30.10 -11.05 -8.96
N LEU A 502 31.12 -11.05 -9.80
CA LEU A 502 31.88 -12.28 -10.08
C LEU A 502 32.87 -12.64 -8.95
N GLY A 503 33.12 -11.72 -8.02
CA GLY A 503 34.13 -11.84 -6.97
C GLY A 503 33.89 -13.00 -6.00
N GLY A 504 32.66 -13.19 -5.52
CA GLY A 504 32.34 -14.26 -4.57
C GLY A 504 32.64 -15.65 -5.12
N ARG A 505 32.12 -15.94 -6.32
CA ARG A 505 32.39 -17.20 -7.04
C ARG A 505 33.88 -17.42 -7.31
N LEU A 506 34.62 -16.37 -7.68
CA LEU A 506 36.06 -16.47 -7.92
C LEU A 506 36.85 -16.73 -6.63
N ALA A 507 36.45 -16.13 -5.51
CA ALA A 507 37.09 -16.35 -4.22
C ALA A 507 36.93 -17.82 -3.77
N GLU A 508 35.74 -18.40 -3.99
CA GLU A 508 35.53 -19.84 -3.80
C GLU A 508 36.51 -20.67 -4.63
N GLU A 509 36.70 -20.34 -5.91
CA GLU A 509 37.59 -21.09 -6.79
C GLU A 509 39.06 -21.00 -6.38
N VAL A 510 39.54 -19.80 -6.09
CA VAL A 510 40.95 -19.55 -5.79
C VAL A 510 41.33 -20.07 -4.39
N ILE A 511 40.45 -19.91 -3.39
CA ILE A 511 40.78 -20.19 -1.99
C ILE A 511 40.25 -21.57 -1.54
N LEU A 512 39.09 -21.99 -2.04
CA LEU A 512 38.49 -23.29 -1.69
C LEU A 512 38.76 -24.36 -2.75
N GLY A 513 39.26 -23.98 -3.92
CA GLY A 513 39.61 -24.92 -5.00
C GLY A 513 38.40 -25.49 -5.74
N SER A 514 37.20 -24.94 -5.58
CA SER A 514 35.96 -25.49 -6.16
C SER A 514 34.90 -24.42 -6.48
N ALA A 515 33.82 -24.88 -7.11
CA ALA A 515 32.62 -24.11 -7.44
C ALA A 515 31.45 -24.57 -6.58
N PHE A 516 30.69 -23.62 -6.00
CA PHE A 516 29.50 -23.94 -5.24
C PHE A 516 28.23 -23.42 -5.91
N GLU A 517 27.12 -24.12 -5.69
CA GLU A 517 25.82 -23.89 -6.35
C GLU A 517 25.21 -22.51 -6.04
N GLY A 518 25.59 -21.87 -4.93
CA GLY A 518 25.03 -20.61 -4.45
C GLY A 518 25.28 -19.40 -5.36
N SER A 519 26.28 -19.48 -6.25
CA SER A 519 26.63 -18.40 -7.19
C SER A 519 25.75 -18.39 -8.45
N GLY A 520 24.89 -19.40 -8.66
CA GLY A 520 24.08 -19.59 -9.86
C GLY A 520 22.57 -19.65 -9.58
N GLY A 521 21.76 -19.51 -10.63
CA GLY A 521 20.29 -19.51 -10.53
C GLY A 521 19.66 -18.12 -10.67
N GLU A 522 18.33 -18.06 -10.64
CA GLU A 522 17.59 -16.80 -10.78
C GLU A 522 17.90 -15.85 -9.60
N GLY A 523 18.28 -14.61 -9.91
CA GLY A 523 18.65 -13.60 -8.92
C GLY A 523 20.05 -13.74 -8.31
N SER A 524 20.84 -14.75 -8.72
CA SER A 524 22.24 -14.94 -8.32
C SER A 524 23.18 -13.86 -8.86
N ASP A 525 24.43 -13.86 -8.40
CA ASP A 525 25.43 -12.87 -8.85
C ASP A 525 25.82 -13.05 -10.30
N ILE A 526 25.93 -14.30 -10.78
CA ILE A 526 26.17 -14.58 -12.22
C ILE A 526 24.99 -14.07 -13.05
N HIS A 527 23.77 -14.27 -12.58
CA HIS A 527 22.57 -13.77 -13.27
C HIS A 527 22.57 -12.25 -13.38
N LYS A 528 22.77 -11.55 -12.25
CA LYS A 528 22.87 -10.08 -12.19
C LYS A 528 24.01 -9.54 -13.04
N ALA A 529 25.18 -10.18 -13.01
CA ALA A 529 26.35 -9.79 -13.81
C ALA A 529 26.07 -9.92 -15.30
N THR A 530 25.42 -11.02 -15.71
CA THR A 530 25.03 -11.29 -17.10
C THR A 530 24.04 -10.25 -17.60
N ASP A 531 23.05 -9.90 -16.79
CA ASP A 531 22.07 -8.86 -17.14
C ASP A 531 22.71 -7.49 -17.27
N LEU A 532 23.56 -7.08 -16.32
CA LEU A 532 24.30 -5.81 -16.42
C LEU A 532 25.17 -5.75 -17.68
N ALA A 533 25.90 -6.82 -17.99
CA ALA A 533 26.72 -6.89 -19.20
C ALA A 533 25.86 -6.79 -20.47
N THR A 534 24.66 -7.37 -20.46
CA THR A 534 23.73 -7.28 -21.59
C THR A 534 23.20 -5.86 -21.76
N VAL A 535 22.76 -5.22 -20.67
CA VAL A 535 22.30 -3.82 -20.67
C VAL A 535 23.37 -2.89 -21.25
N MET A 536 24.64 -3.06 -20.84
CA MET A 536 25.76 -2.30 -21.39
C MET A 536 25.92 -2.47 -22.91
N GLU A 537 25.87 -3.72 -23.39
CA GLU A 537 26.13 -4.09 -24.78
C GLU A 537 24.98 -3.76 -25.74
N VAL A 538 23.73 -3.67 -25.24
CA VAL A 538 22.55 -3.58 -26.12
C VAL A 538 21.65 -2.39 -25.84
N GLN A 539 21.79 -1.68 -24.71
CA GLN A 539 20.90 -0.57 -24.36
C GLN A 539 21.63 0.75 -24.16
N LEU A 540 22.80 0.71 -23.53
CA LEU A 540 23.51 1.93 -23.12
C LEU A 540 24.52 2.42 -24.15
N GLY A 541 24.74 1.70 -25.25
CA GLY A 541 25.78 2.02 -26.23
C GLY A 541 27.19 1.99 -25.64
N MET A 542 27.38 1.27 -24.52
CA MET A 542 28.64 1.16 -23.80
C MET A 542 29.45 -0.08 -24.22
N GLY A 543 28.95 -0.84 -25.19
CA GLY A 543 29.56 -2.06 -25.71
C GLY A 543 30.43 -1.84 -26.93
N GLU A 544 30.59 -2.89 -27.73
CA GLU A 544 31.32 -2.81 -29.01
C GLU A 544 30.47 -2.24 -30.15
N THR A 545 29.16 -2.10 -29.93
CA THR A 545 28.22 -1.56 -30.89
C THR A 545 27.34 -0.48 -30.28
N LEU A 546 26.83 0.41 -31.13
CA LEU A 546 25.87 1.47 -30.77
C LEU A 546 24.42 1.04 -31.03
N GLY A 547 24.18 -0.24 -31.32
CA GLY A 547 22.85 -0.76 -31.62
C GLY A 547 21.98 -0.77 -30.36
N TYR A 548 20.80 -0.17 -30.45
CA TYR A 548 19.83 -0.15 -29.36
C TYR A 548 18.81 -1.28 -29.51
N PHE A 549 18.67 -2.07 -28.46
CA PHE A 549 17.63 -3.05 -28.29
C PHE A 549 16.84 -2.68 -27.04
N GLN A 550 15.53 -2.53 -27.20
CA GLN A 550 14.67 -2.36 -26.02
C GLN A 550 14.69 -3.66 -25.24
N ALA A 551 15.05 -3.61 -23.95
CA ALA A 551 14.94 -4.67 -22.94
C ALA A 551 14.49 -4.01 -21.63
N SER A 552 13.56 -4.62 -20.91
CA SER A 552 12.98 -3.95 -19.73
C SER A 552 12.76 -4.87 -18.54
N SER A 553 13.10 -6.13 -18.72
CA SER A 553 13.10 -7.16 -17.70
C SER A 553 14.28 -8.09 -17.93
N SER A 554 14.66 -8.84 -16.91
CA SER A 554 15.68 -9.87 -17.01
C SER A 554 15.33 -10.94 -18.07
N ALA A 555 14.06 -11.31 -18.16
CA ALA A 555 13.56 -12.24 -19.18
C ALA A 555 13.74 -11.70 -20.62
N ASP A 556 13.55 -10.39 -20.84
CA ASP A 556 13.81 -9.78 -22.16
C ASP A 556 15.30 -9.84 -22.52
N LEU A 557 16.18 -9.56 -21.55
CA LEU A 557 17.63 -9.62 -21.74
C LEU A 557 18.06 -11.06 -22.07
N GLU A 558 17.48 -12.05 -21.40
CA GLU A 558 17.72 -13.46 -21.71
C GLU A 558 17.28 -13.82 -23.13
N GLU A 559 16.09 -13.38 -23.53
CA GLU A 559 15.58 -13.66 -24.88
C GLU A 559 16.44 -13.00 -25.97
N LEU A 560 16.99 -11.81 -25.73
CA LEU A 560 17.96 -11.18 -26.64
C LEU A 560 19.24 -12.01 -26.78
N ARG A 561 19.81 -12.48 -25.66
CA ARG A 561 20.99 -13.38 -25.67
C ARG A 561 20.69 -14.70 -26.38
N ARG A 562 19.46 -15.22 -26.25
CA ARG A 562 19.03 -16.47 -26.88
C ARG A 562 18.83 -16.33 -28.39
N ARG A 563 18.19 -15.25 -28.83
CA ARG A 563 17.86 -15.01 -30.25
C ARG A 563 19.02 -14.49 -31.07
N ILE A 564 19.93 -13.71 -30.47
CA ILE A 564 20.98 -12.99 -31.19
C ILE A 564 22.35 -13.52 -30.74
N PRO A 565 22.96 -14.45 -31.48
CA PRO A 565 24.26 -15.04 -31.12
C PRO A 565 25.36 -14.02 -30.84
N ALA A 566 25.39 -12.92 -31.61
CA ALA A 566 26.37 -11.86 -31.43
C ALA A 566 26.22 -11.11 -30.10
N VAL A 567 25.01 -10.96 -29.56
CA VAL A 567 24.79 -10.35 -28.23
C VAL A 567 25.38 -11.27 -27.16
N ARG A 568 25.07 -12.57 -27.22
CA ARG A 568 25.61 -13.56 -26.30
C ARG A 568 27.14 -13.60 -26.31
N GLU A 569 27.77 -13.57 -27.48
CA GLU A 569 29.24 -13.58 -27.60
C GLU A 569 29.89 -12.32 -26.99
N ARG A 570 29.31 -11.14 -27.22
CA ARG A 570 29.82 -9.89 -26.62
C ARG A 570 29.63 -9.85 -25.11
N VAL A 571 28.48 -10.30 -24.61
CA VAL A 571 28.21 -10.43 -23.17
C VAL A 571 29.22 -11.38 -22.53
N GLU A 572 29.45 -12.55 -23.13
CA GLU A 572 30.46 -13.51 -22.67
C GLU A 572 31.86 -12.89 -22.63
N LYS A 573 32.22 -12.12 -23.67
CA LYS A 573 33.51 -11.41 -23.71
C LYS A 573 33.67 -10.40 -22.58
N VAL A 574 32.61 -9.65 -22.23
CA VAL A 574 32.61 -8.73 -21.09
C VAL A 574 32.76 -9.48 -19.78
N LEU A 575 31.97 -10.54 -19.58
CA LEU A 575 32.02 -11.39 -18.39
C LEU A 575 33.41 -12.01 -18.21
N LEU A 576 33.99 -12.62 -19.23
CA LEU A 576 35.33 -13.21 -19.18
C LEU A 576 36.43 -12.16 -18.94
N LYS A 577 36.26 -10.94 -19.46
CA LYS A 577 37.21 -9.85 -19.20
C LYS A 577 37.14 -9.40 -17.74
N GLN A 578 35.94 -9.23 -17.18
CA GLN A 578 35.77 -8.88 -15.77
C GLN A 578 36.13 -10.04 -14.84
N TRP A 579 35.90 -11.28 -15.24
CA TRP A 579 36.37 -12.48 -14.54
C TRP A 579 37.89 -12.48 -14.40
N LYS A 580 38.63 -12.21 -15.49
CA LYS A 580 40.10 -12.07 -15.43
C LYS A 580 40.54 -10.92 -14.52
N ARG A 581 39.86 -9.78 -14.57
CA ARG A 581 40.16 -8.62 -13.71
C ARG A 581 39.91 -8.92 -12.23
N ALA A 582 38.76 -9.51 -11.91
CA ALA A 582 38.40 -9.90 -10.55
C ALA A 582 39.34 -11.01 -10.03
N ARG A 583 39.72 -11.98 -10.88
CA ARG A 583 40.70 -13.02 -10.54
C ARG A 583 42.04 -12.40 -10.13
N ALA A 584 42.57 -11.48 -10.91
CA ALA A 584 43.84 -10.83 -10.59
C ALA A 584 43.79 -10.11 -9.23
N ILE A 585 42.67 -9.44 -8.92
CA ILE A 585 42.45 -8.80 -7.62
C ILE A 585 42.43 -9.83 -6.49
N ILE A 586 41.70 -10.92 -6.68
CA ILE A 586 41.57 -11.99 -5.68
C ILE A 586 42.91 -12.68 -5.44
N GLU A 587 43.66 -13.02 -6.48
CA GLU A 587 44.99 -13.63 -6.40
C GLU A 587 45.99 -12.70 -5.71
N GLU A 588 45.93 -11.39 -5.96
CA GLU A 588 46.76 -10.40 -5.27
C GLU A 588 46.42 -10.28 -3.78
N HIS A 589 45.15 -10.46 -3.40
CA HIS A 589 44.64 -10.19 -2.04
C HIS A 589 44.18 -11.46 -1.30
N VAL A 590 44.71 -12.65 -1.63
CA VAL A 590 44.31 -13.92 -1.01
C VAL A 590 44.41 -13.87 0.52
N ASP A 591 45.53 -13.38 1.04
CA ASP A 591 45.79 -13.23 2.48
C ASP A 591 44.76 -12.31 3.17
N VAL A 592 44.36 -11.22 2.51
CA VAL A 592 43.33 -10.31 3.04
C VAL A 592 41.96 -10.96 3.00
N ILE A 593 41.61 -11.64 1.91
CA ILE A 593 40.32 -12.32 1.77
C ILE A 593 40.22 -13.43 2.82
N GLU A 594 41.28 -14.20 3.06
CA GLU A 594 41.32 -15.20 4.12
C GLU A 594 41.20 -14.58 5.52
N LEU A 595 41.87 -13.44 5.76
CA LEU A 595 41.74 -12.71 7.02
C LEU A 595 40.30 -12.22 7.24
N VAL A 596 39.72 -11.53 6.26
CA VAL A 596 38.33 -11.05 6.30
C VAL A 596 37.36 -12.22 6.48
N ALA A 597 37.52 -13.30 5.70
CA ALA A 597 36.67 -14.49 5.80
C ALA A 597 36.80 -15.17 7.18
N SER A 598 37.99 -15.22 7.77
CA SER A 598 38.19 -15.79 9.11
C SER A 598 37.50 -14.95 10.20
N GLN A 599 37.63 -13.63 10.13
CA GLN A 599 36.99 -12.70 11.05
C GLN A 599 35.47 -12.70 10.87
N LEU A 600 35.00 -12.78 9.63
CA LEU A 600 33.59 -12.87 9.28
C LEU A 600 32.98 -14.22 9.72
N ALA A 601 33.72 -15.32 9.57
CA ALA A 601 33.32 -16.61 10.12
C ALA A 601 33.24 -16.56 11.64
N ALA A 602 34.17 -15.92 12.34
CA ALA A 602 34.13 -15.83 13.80
C ALA A 602 33.00 -14.90 14.31
N LYS A 603 32.93 -13.68 13.80
CA LYS A 603 32.02 -12.62 14.28
C LYS A 603 30.62 -12.73 13.68
N GLY A 604 30.51 -13.13 12.40
CA GLY A 604 29.27 -13.15 11.62
C GLY A 604 28.86 -11.81 11.01
N HIS A 605 29.56 -10.73 11.36
CA HIS A 605 29.39 -9.38 10.82
C HIS A 605 30.73 -8.66 10.84
N LEU A 606 31.00 -7.85 9.82
CA LEU A 606 32.08 -6.87 9.77
C LEU A 606 31.56 -5.55 9.21
N ASP A 607 31.95 -4.44 9.84
CA ASP A 607 31.73 -3.09 9.31
C ASP A 607 32.68 -2.86 8.11
N GLY A 608 32.23 -2.11 7.10
CA GLY A 608 33.04 -1.79 5.94
C GLY A 608 34.36 -1.12 6.30
N LYS A 609 34.40 -0.28 7.33
CA LYS A 609 35.64 0.33 7.84
C LYS A 609 36.60 -0.70 8.42
N GLU A 610 36.10 -1.74 9.09
CA GLU A 610 36.94 -2.83 9.62
C GLU A 610 37.61 -3.57 8.45
N VAL A 611 36.87 -3.84 7.37
CA VAL A 611 37.39 -4.50 6.18
C VAL A 611 38.45 -3.63 5.48
N GLU A 612 38.19 -2.34 5.31
CA GLU A 612 39.14 -1.39 4.74
C GLU A 612 40.44 -1.29 5.56
N GLN A 613 40.33 -1.29 6.90
CA GLN A 613 41.50 -1.31 7.79
C GLN A 613 42.32 -2.59 7.65
N MET A 614 41.67 -3.75 7.54
CA MET A 614 42.36 -5.04 7.31
C MET A 614 43.10 -5.04 5.97
N MET A 615 42.48 -4.48 4.92
CA MET A 615 43.13 -4.28 3.62
C MET A 615 44.35 -3.36 3.73
N ALA A 616 44.21 -2.21 4.39
CA ALA A 616 45.29 -1.24 4.54
C ALA A 616 46.47 -1.78 5.37
N ALA A 617 46.20 -2.51 6.46
CA ALA A 617 47.22 -3.10 7.31
C ALA A 617 48.08 -4.13 6.55
N LYS A 618 47.46 -4.98 5.73
CA LYS A 618 48.17 -5.97 4.91
C LYS A 618 48.96 -5.36 3.75
N LEU A 619 48.48 -4.25 3.18
CA LEU A 619 49.23 -3.45 2.21
C LEU A 619 50.49 -2.81 2.83
N GLN A 620 50.42 -2.39 4.10
CA GLN A 620 51.58 -1.86 4.84
C GLN A 620 52.60 -2.96 5.16
N GLU A 621 52.18 -4.17 5.53
CA GLU A 621 53.08 -5.33 5.72
C GLU A 621 53.83 -5.74 4.43
N ARG A 622 53.30 -5.37 3.26
CA ARG A 622 53.89 -5.65 1.94
C ARG A 622 54.76 -4.50 1.40
N SER A 623 54.75 -3.33 2.06
CA SER A 623 55.61 -2.21 1.68
C SER A 623 56.99 -2.40 2.34
N PRO A 624 58.09 -2.37 1.57
CA PRO A 624 59.43 -2.72 2.05
C PRO A 624 60.01 -1.77 3.10
#